data_AF-A0A9Q0Z9N7-F1
#
_entry.id   AF-A0A9Q0Z9N7-F1
#
_cell.length_a   1.000
_cell.length_b   1.000
_cell.length_c   1.000
_cell.angle_alpha   90.00
_cell.angle_beta   90.00
_cell.angle_gamma   90.00
#
_symmetry.space_group_name_H-M   'P 1'
#
loop_
_entity.id
_entity.type
_entity.pdbx_description
1 polymer ?
#
loop_
_entity_poly.entity_id
_entity_poly.type
_entity_poly.pdbx_seq_one_letter_code
_entity_poly.pdbx_strand_id
1 'polypeptide(L)'
;MLLHSGTGLVEDIVSVVLLACYLCLSNTVSQLLRSFYSAPFEKNLPVLLGILSVWNVSFFGYPASAILPYSQALEKFAPHIQQVSMESNGKGVSIDGKPLPFETGEIDFGEPGTNGQHSFYQLIHQGRVVPC
;
A
#
# COMPACT_ATOMS: atom_id res chain seq x y z
N MET A 1 26.20 -45.31 16.87
CA MET A 1 26.82 -44.06 16.36
C MET A 1 25.73 -43.28 15.63
N LEU A 2 24.89 -42.57 16.39
CA LEU A 2 23.85 -41.70 15.87
C LEU A 2 24.40 -40.28 15.87
N LEU A 3 24.63 -39.72 14.69
CA LEU A 3 24.93 -38.30 14.52
C LEU A 3 23.63 -37.53 14.79
N HIS A 4 23.44 -37.01 16.00
CA HIS A 4 22.48 -35.94 16.26
C HIS A 4 23.07 -34.64 15.69
N SER A 5 22.58 -34.23 14.52
CA SER A 5 22.89 -32.95 13.89
C SER A 5 22.34 -31.81 14.75
N GLY A 6 23.21 -30.87 15.14
CA GLY A 6 22.87 -29.70 15.97
C GLY A 6 22.02 -28.62 15.27
N THR A 7 21.08 -29.01 14.42
CA THR A 7 20.23 -28.12 13.61
C THR A 7 18.87 -27.82 14.25
N GLY A 8 18.38 -28.65 15.19
CA GLY A 8 17.01 -28.52 15.73
C GLY A 8 16.75 -27.23 16.52
N LEU A 9 17.70 -26.78 17.35
CA LEU A 9 17.53 -25.59 18.20
C LEU A 9 17.39 -24.28 17.40
N VAL A 10 18.04 -24.19 16.22
CA VAL A 10 17.98 -22.98 15.38
C VAL A 10 16.66 -22.95 14.59
N GLU A 11 16.19 -24.09 14.09
CA GLU A 11 14.91 -24.21 13.41
C GLU A 11 13.72 -23.93 14.35
N ASP A 12 13.82 -24.34 15.61
CA ASP A 12 12.83 -24.06 16.65
C ASP A 12 12.75 -22.55 16.97
N ILE A 13 13.89 -21.86 17.07
CA ILE A 13 13.92 -20.41 17.33
C ILE A 13 13.36 -19.61 16.14
N VAL A 14 13.75 -19.97 14.91
CA VAL A 14 13.23 -19.31 13.69
C VAL A 14 11.71 -19.48 13.59
N SER A 15 11.20 -20.66 13.91
CA SER A 15 9.76 -20.95 13.89
C SER A 15 9.00 -20.14 14.95
N VAL A 16 9.54 -20.00 16.17
CA VAL A 16 8.95 -19.20 17.24
C VAL A 16 8.92 -17.71 16.89
N VAL A 17 10.01 -17.18 16.32
CA VAL A 17 10.08 -15.77 15.89
C VAL A 17 9.10 -15.49 14.75
N LEU A 18 9.03 -16.38 13.75
CA LEU A 18 8.06 -16.26 12.65
C LEU A 18 6.61 -16.27 13.16
N LEU A 19 6.28 -17.16 14.08
CA LEU A 19 4.96 -17.22 14.68
C LEU A 19 4.63 -15.93 15.46
N ALA A 20 5.58 -15.41 16.24
CA ALA A 20 5.40 -14.15 16.97
C ALA A 20 5.18 -12.97 16.02
N CYS A 21 5.97 -12.88 14.94
CA CYS A 21 5.79 -11.86 13.88
C CYS A 21 4.43 -11.98 13.20
N TYR A 22 4.00 -13.20 12.87
CA TYR A 22 2.69 -13.44 12.26
C TYR A 22 1.54 -13.01 13.17
N LEU A 23 1.60 -13.38 14.46
CA LEU A 23 0.58 -12.99 15.43
C LEU A 23 0.54 -11.47 15.62
N CYS A 24 1.71 -10.81 15.69
CA CYS A 24 1.80 -9.36 15.78
C CYS A 24 1.16 -8.68 14.55
N LEU A 25 1.45 -9.17 13.34
CA LEU A 25 0.87 -8.66 12.11
C LEU A 25 -0.64 -8.87 12.06
N SER A 26 -1.11 -10.08 12.37
CA SER A 26 -2.54 -10.43 12.39
C SER A 26 -3.33 -9.57 13.37
N ASN A 27 -2.78 -9.34 14.57
CA ASN A 27 -3.40 -8.46 15.56
C ASN A 27 -3.43 -7.01 15.07
N THR A 28 -2.36 -6.52 14.45
CA THR A 28 -2.30 -5.17 13.87
C THR A 28 -3.36 -4.99 12.79
N VAL A 29 -3.50 -5.95 11.87
CA VAL A 29 -4.56 -5.93 10.84
C VAL A 29 -5.95 -5.96 11.49
N SER A 30 -6.15 -6.78 12.51
CA SER A 30 -7.44 -6.86 13.22
C SER A 30 -7.82 -5.54 13.89
N GLN A 31 -6.86 -4.84 14.50
CA GLN A 31 -7.07 -3.52 15.10
C GLN A 31 -7.38 -2.45 14.05
N LEU A 32 -6.68 -2.49 12.91
CA LEU A 32 -6.95 -1.59 11.78
C LEU A 32 -8.37 -1.79 11.25
N LEU A 33 -8.80 -3.03 11.02
CA LEU A 33 -10.15 -3.36 10.57
C LEU A 33 -11.20 -2.91 11.58
N ARG A 34 -11.00 -3.18 12.87
CA ARG A 34 -11.92 -2.71 13.92
C ARG A 34 -12.07 -1.20 13.90
N SER A 35 -10.97 -0.47 13.74
CA SER A 35 -10.98 0.99 13.67
C SER A 35 -11.71 1.48 12.42
N PHE A 36 -11.50 0.83 11.27
CA PHE A 36 -12.22 1.13 10.03
C PHE A 36 -13.75 1.00 10.16
N TYR A 37 -14.24 -0.03 10.86
CA TYR A 37 -15.69 -0.22 11.02
C TYR A 37 -16.33 0.67 12.10
N SER A 38 -15.57 1.14 13.09
CA SER A 38 -16.14 1.79 14.28
C SER A 38 -15.81 3.27 14.42
N ALA A 39 -14.77 3.78 13.75
CA ALA A 39 -14.41 5.19 13.82
C ALA A 39 -15.40 6.06 13.01
N PRO A 40 -15.82 7.24 13.54
CA PRO A 40 -16.53 8.26 12.76
C PRO A 40 -15.74 8.63 11.50
N PHE A 41 -16.42 8.96 10.39
CA PHE A 41 -15.76 9.19 9.10
C PHE A 41 -14.68 10.27 9.14
N GLU A 42 -14.93 11.39 9.81
CA GLU A 42 -13.96 12.48 10.04
C GLU A 42 -12.71 12.08 10.83
N LYS A 43 -12.68 10.88 11.44
CA LYS A 43 -11.51 10.32 12.14
C LYS A 43 -11.06 8.98 11.56
N ASN A 44 -11.67 8.53 10.45
CA ASN A 44 -11.44 7.22 9.87
C ASN A 44 -10.38 7.33 8.77
N LEU A 45 -9.14 6.96 9.09
CA LEU A 45 -8.00 7.18 8.22
C LEU A 45 -8.16 6.55 6.81
N PRO A 46 -8.56 5.27 6.64
CA PRO A 46 -8.82 4.72 5.31
C PRO A 46 -9.89 5.47 4.52
N VAL A 47 -10.97 5.94 5.17
CA VAL A 47 -12.03 6.73 4.50
C VAL A 47 -11.50 8.08 4.05
N LEU A 48 -10.77 8.79 4.92
CA LEU A 48 -10.17 10.08 4.59
C LEU A 48 -9.16 9.98 3.45
N LEU A 49 -8.28 8.97 3.48
CA LEU A 49 -7.32 8.72 2.40
C LEU A 49 -8.01 8.37 1.08
N GLY A 50 -9.07 7.55 1.11
CA GLY A 50 -9.86 7.21 -0.07
C GLY A 50 -10.56 8.45 -0.67
N ILE A 51 -11.13 9.32 0.16
CA ILE A 51 -11.75 10.57 -0.30
C ILE A 51 -10.70 11.52 -0.90
N LEU A 52 -9.50 11.61 -0.31
CA LEU A 52 -8.41 12.41 -0.85
C LEU A 52 -7.93 11.89 -2.22
N SER A 53 -7.85 10.57 -2.41
CA SER A 53 -7.58 9.95 -3.71
C SER A 53 -8.64 10.35 -4.74
N VAL A 54 -9.92 10.16 -4.43
CA VAL A 54 -11.03 10.58 -5.32
C VAL A 54 -10.99 12.07 -5.61
N TRP A 55 -10.67 12.91 -4.63
CA TRP A 55 -10.55 14.35 -4.82
C TRP A 55 -9.44 14.70 -5.82
N ASN A 56 -8.26 14.10 -5.66
CA ASN A 56 -7.12 14.35 -6.53
C ASN A 56 -7.35 13.83 -7.96
N VAL A 57 -7.90 12.62 -8.10
CA VAL A 57 -8.12 12.00 -9.42
C VAL A 57 -9.33 12.61 -10.12
N SER A 58 -10.49 12.62 -9.49
CA SER A 58 -11.75 12.98 -10.15
C SER A 58 -12.02 14.48 -10.23
N PHE A 59 -11.47 15.29 -9.31
CA PHE A 59 -11.71 16.74 -9.31
C PHE A 59 -10.51 17.55 -9.78
N PHE A 60 -9.29 17.22 -9.34
CA PHE A 60 -8.08 17.89 -9.83
C PHE A 60 -7.51 17.26 -11.11
N GLY A 61 -7.94 16.06 -11.49
CA GLY A 61 -7.46 15.39 -12.69
C GLY A 61 -6.00 14.91 -12.59
N TYR A 62 -5.48 14.67 -11.39
CA TYR A 62 -4.15 14.11 -11.18
C TYR A 62 -4.20 12.60 -11.37
N PRO A 63 -3.64 12.04 -12.46
CA PRO A 63 -3.89 10.65 -12.84
C PRO A 63 -2.96 9.65 -12.14
N ALA A 64 -2.01 10.11 -11.33
CA ALA A 64 -0.97 9.29 -10.73
C ALA A 64 -0.75 9.66 -9.27
N SER A 65 -0.36 8.69 -8.46
CA SER A 65 -0.04 8.83 -7.05
C SER A 65 1.30 8.15 -6.75
N ALA A 66 2.14 8.78 -5.93
CA ALA A 66 3.48 8.28 -5.62
C ALA A 66 3.56 7.73 -4.19
N ILE A 67 3.99 6.47 -4.05
CA ILE A 67 4.13 5.75 -2.78
C ILE A 67 5.61 5.71 -2.40
N LEU A 68 6.00 6.52 -1.41
CA LEU A 68 7.42 6.86 -1.17
C LEU A 68 7.87 6.46 0.25
N PRO A 69 7.93 5.15 0.59
CA PRO A 69 8.32 4.72 1.93
C PRO A 69 9.80 5.03 2.20
N TYR A 70 10.11 5.70 3.31
CA TYR A 70 11.50 5.97 3.73
C TYR A 70 12.12 4.76 4.46
N SER A 71 12.03 3.59 3.85
CA SER A 71 12.59 2.33 4.36
C SER A 71 12.85 1.35 3.23
N GLN A 72 14.09 0.87 3.10
CA GLN A 72 14.44 -0.15 2.12
C GLN A 72 13.71 -1.47 2.35
N ALA A 73 13.34 -1.78 3.60
CA ALA A 73 12.56 -2.97 3.92
C ALA A 73 11.17 -2.98 3.22
N LEU A 74 10.71 -1.82 2.74
CA LEU A 74 9.44 -1.65 2.03
C LEU A 74 9.63 -1.50 0.51
N GLU A 75 10.75 -1.95 -0.07
CA GLU A 75 10.99 -1.88 -1.52
C GLU A 75 9.90 -2.54 -2.39
N LYS A 76 9.22 -3.57 -1.87
CA LYS A 76 8.11 -4.23 -2.57
C LYS A 76 6.74 -3.68 -2.21
N PHE A 77 6.67 -2.66 -1.36
CA PHE A 77 5.41 -2.08 -0.94
C PHE A 77 4.69 -1.36 -2.09
N ALA A 78 5.37 -0.47 -2.81
CA ALA A 78 4.76 0.22 -3.96
C ALA A 78 4.32 -0.76 -5.07
N PRO A 79 5.13 -1.75 -5.50
CA PRO A 79 4.67 -2.80 -6.41
C PRO A 79 3.48 -3.62 -5.91
N HIS A 80 3.38 -3.86 -4.60
CA HIS A 80 2.23 -4.56 -4.02
C HIS A 80 0.96 -3.71 -4.08
N ILE A 81 1.05 -2.42 -3.73
CA ILE A 81 -0.09 -1.50 -3.78
C ILE A 81 -0.53 -1.24 -5.23
N GLN A 82 0.38 -1.19 -6.19
CA GLN A 82 0.06 -1.14 -7.62
C GLN A 82 -0.97 -2.20 -7.98
N GLN A 83 -0.73 -3.46 -7.61
CA GLN A 83 -1.67 -4.52 -7.88
C GLN A 83 -2.99 -4.27 -7.13
N VAL A 84 -2.94 -4.05 -5.81
CA VAL A 84 -4.14 -3.90 -4.97
C VAL A 84 -5.05 -2.79 -5.48
N SER A 85 -4.49 -1.63 -5.82
CA SER A 85 -5.24 -0.45 -6.22
C SER A 85 -5.64 -0.49 -7.70
N MET A 86 -4.67 -0.66 -8.61
CA MET A 86 -4.92 -0.54 -10.05
C MET A 86 -5.76 -1.71 -10.57
N GLU A 87 -5.57 -2.92 -10.05
CA GLU A 87 -6.40 -4.09 -10.42
C GLU A 87 -7.84 -3.96 -9.91
N SER A 88 -8.02 -3.38 -8.71
CA SER A 88 -9.35 -3.19 -8.10
C SER A 88 -10.12 -2.06 -8.76
N ASN A 89 -9.47 -0.91 -8.96
CA ASN A 89 -10.14 0.35 -9.30
C ASN A 89 -10.01 0.78 -10.77
N GLY A 90 -9.08 0.20 -11.54
CA GLY A 90 -8.91 0.48 -12.97
C GLY A 90 -10.03 -0.14 -13.83
N LYS A 91 -11.26 0.36 -13.69
CA LYS A 91 -12.47 -0.21 -14.30
C LYS A 91 -13.21 0.83 -15.14
N GLY A 92 -13.55 0.49 -16.38
CA GLY A 92 -14.36 1.35 -17.24
C GLY A 92 -15.88 1.18 -17.09
N VAL A 93 -16.35 0.32 -16.19
CA VAL A 93 -17.75 -0.10 -16.08
C VAL A 93 -18.17 -0.14 -14.61
N SER A 94 -19.35 0.39 -14.32
CA SER A 94 -20.00 0.37 -13.00
C SER A 94 -20.47 -1.02 -12.59
N ILE A 95 -20.84 -1.19 -11.31
CA ILE A 95 -21.41 -2.44 -10.80
C ILE A 95 -22.70 -2.88 -11.52
N ASP A 96 -23.45 -1.91 -12.08
CA ASP A 96 -24.66 -2.16 -12.86
C ASP A 96 -24.37 -2.52 -14.35
N GLY A 97 -23.10 -2.65 -14.73
CA GLY A 97 -22.69 -2.98 -16.09
C GLY A 97 -22.73 -1.80 -17.08
N LYS A 98 -22.94 -0.57 -16.60
CA LYS A 98 -22.94 0.63 -17.46
C LYS A 98 -21.54 1.23 -17.58
N PRO A 99 -21.12 1.67 -18.78
CA PRO A 99 -19.86 2.40 -18.96
C PRO A 99 -19.80 3.64 -18.06
N LEU A 100 -18.64 3.91 -17.48
CA LEU A 100 -18.41 5.09 -16.64
C LEU A 100 -18.12 6.32 -17.52
N PRO A 101 -18.70 7.50 -17.21
CA PRO A 101 -18.46 8.73 -17.97
C PRO A 101 -17.20 9.49 -17.52
N PHE A 102 -16.38 8.89 -16.66
CA PHE A 102 -15.16 9.46 -16.08
C PHE A 102 -14.08 8.39 -15.92
N GLU A 103 -12.83 8.82 -15.81
CA GLU A 103 -11.69 7.96 -15.51
C GLU A 103 -11.74 7.47 -14.06
N THR A 104 -11.29 6.24 -13.82
CA THR A 104 -11.24 5.61 -12.51
C THR A 104 -9.86 5.05 -12.21
N GLY A 105 -9.55 4.99 -10.92
CA GLY A 105 -8.24 4.57 -10.44
C GLY A 105 -7.15 5.60 -10.74
N GLU A 106 -6.13 5.59 -9.90
CA GLU A 106 -4.87 6.29 -10.16
C GLU A 106 -3.81 5.30 -10.66
N ILE A 107 -2.80 5.84 -11.34
CA ILE A 107 -1.56 5.12 -11.63
C ILE A 107 -0.66 5.23 -10.40
N ASP A 108 -0.58 4.14 -9.65
CA ASP A 108 0.32 4.05 -8.49
C ASP A 108 1.75 3.72 -8.92
N PHE A 109 2.73 4.45 -8.40
CA PHE A 109 4.14 4.13 -8.59
C PHE A 109 4.97 4.54 -7.39
N GLY A 110 6.21 4.09 -7.30
CA GLY A 110 7.07 4.50 -6.21
C GLY A 110 8.33 3.68 -6.04
N GLU A 111 9.25 4.24 -5.27
CA GLU A 111 10.50 3.64 -4.84
C GLU A 111 10.76 4.08 -3.39
N PRO A 112 11.50 3.29 -2.59
CA PRO A 112 11.93 3.75 -1.29
C PRO A 112 12.72 5.05 -1.32
N GLY A 113 12.55 5.88 -0.29
CA GLY A 113 13.45 6.99 0.00
C GLY A 113 14.79 6.46 0.54
N THR A 114 15.94 7.00 0.14
CA THR A 114 16.16 8.19 -0.71
C THR A 114 16.32 7.90 -2.21
N ASN A 115 16.24 6.63 -2.64
CA ASN A 115 16.47 6.24 -4.05
C ASN A 115 15.58 7.05 -5.03
N GLY A 116 14.29 7.21 -4.70
CA GLY A 116 13.35 8.00 -5.51
C GLY A 116 13.78 9.47 -5.67
N GLN A 117 14.46 10.05 -4.67
CA GLN A 117 14.91 11.45 -4.70
C GLN A 117 15.93 11.70 -5.82
N HIS A 118 16.70 10.69 -6.18
CA HIS A 118 17.72 10.74 -7.23
C HIS A 118 17.22 10.19 -8.58
N SER A 119 15.92 9.89 -8.70
CA SER A 119 15.32 9.32 -9.91
C SER A 119 14.25 10.25 -10.49
N PHE A 120 13.13 10.45 -9.80
CA PHE A 120 11.94 11.12 -10.37
C PHE A 120 11.42 12.31 -9.56
N TYR A 121 12.00 12.63 -8.40
CA TYR A 121 11.57 13.78 -7.59
C TYR A 121 11.70 15.12 -8.32
N GLN A 122 12.65 15.25 -9.27
CA GLN A 122 12.77 16.43 -10.11
C GLN A 122 11.46 16.73 -10.88
N LEU A 123 10.80 15.68 -11.41
CA LEU A 123 9.52 15.81 -12.09
C LEU A 123 8.39 16.17 -11.11
N ILE A 124 8.39 15.61 -9.90
CA ILE A 124 7.39 15.91 -8.87
C ILE A 124 7.50 17.37 -8.42
N HIS A 125 8.71 17.89 -8.25
CA HIS A 125 8.93 19.25 -7.74
C HIS A 125 8.80 20.36 -8.80
N GLN A 126 9.23 20.11 -10.04
CA GLN A 126 9.29 21.14 -11.09
C GLN A 126 8.49 20.81 -12.35
N GLY A 127 7.91 19.62 -12.43
CA GLY A 127 7.18 19.13 -13.58
C GLY A 127 5.69 18.99 -13.30
N ARG A 128 5.20 17.74 -13.31
CA ARG A 128 3.77 17.43 -13.14
C ARG A 128 3.45 17.30 -11.66
N VAL A 129 2.27 17.79 -11.27
CA VAL A 129 1.75 17.55 -9.93
C VAL A 129 1.41 16.06 -9.78
N VAL A 130 1.99 15.44 -8.76
CA VAL A 130 1.77 14.05 -8.37
C VAL A 130 1.57 14.03 -6.86
N PRO A 131 0.36 13.73 -6.36
CA PRO A 131 0.13 13.44 -4.94
C PRO A 131 1.08 12.36 -4.41
N CYS A 132 1.56 12.53 -3.19
CA CYS A 132 2.52 11.63 -2.53
C CYS A 132 2.33 11.63 -1.01
#